data_AF-A0A377DGN2-F1
#
_entry.id   AF-A0A377DGN2-F1
#
_cell.length_a   1.000
_cell.length_b   1.000
_cell.length_c   1.000
_cell.angle_alpha   90.00
_cell.angle_beta   90.00
_cell.angle_gamma   90.00
#
_symmetry.space_group_name_H-M   'P 1'
#
loop_
_entity.id
_entity.type
_entity.pdbx_description
1 polymer ?
#
loop_
_entity_poly.entity_id
_entity_poly.type
_entity_poly.pdbx_seq_one_letter_code
_entity_poly.pdbx_strand_id
1 'polypeptide(L)' 'MQNGLILTIPNGYEAGEIVASARAKNPDIEIIARAHYDDEVAYITERGANQVVMGEREIARTMLELLETPPAGEVVTG' A
#
# COMPACT_ATOMS: atom_id res chain seq x y z
N MET A 1 -11.83 6.45 18.70
CA MET A 1 -10.80 6.82 17.71
C MET A 1 -10.15 5.54 17.23
N GLN A 2 -10.03 5.32 15.92
CA GLN A 2 -9.26 4.20 15.39
C GLN A 2 -7.78 4.51 15.61
N ASN A 3 -7.04 3.61 16.26
CA ASN A 3 -5.62 3.78 16.56
C ASN A 3 -4.83 2.91 15.57
N GLY A 4 -3.96 3.51 14.75
CA GLY A 4 -3.25 2.83 13.68
C GLY A 4 -1.82 3.34 13.49
N LEU A 5 -0.97 2.49 12.95
CA LEU A 5 0.41 2.77 12.58
C LEU A 5 0.54 2.80 11.06
N ILE A 6 1.02 3.92 10.52
CA ILE A 6 1.25 4.08 9.08
C ILE A 6 2.75 4.25 8.86
N LEU A 7 3.34 3.39 8.04
CA LEU A 7 4.77 3.40 7.71
C LEU A 7 4.97 3.83 6.25
N THR A 8 5.58 5.01 6.06
CA THR A 8 5.83 5.60 4.74
C THR A 8 7.31 5.73 4.40
N ILE A 9 8.18 5.07 5.17
CA ILE A 9 9.63 5.04 4.93
C ILE A 9 9.94 4.28 3.64
N PRO A 10 11.06 4.59 2.94
CA PRO A 10 11.34 4.05 1.63
C PRO A 10 11.86 2.60 1.65
N ASN A 11 12.43 2.13 2.75
CA ASN A 11 13.01 0.80 2.85
C ASN A 11 11.97 -0.19 3.39
N GLY A 12 11.54 -1.15 2.57
CA GLY A 12 10.51 -2.11 2.96
C GLY A 12 10.98 -3.11 4.02
N TYR A 13 12.26 -3.46 4.05
CA TYR A 13 12.81 -4.36 5.05
C TYR A 13 12.87 -3.70 6.44
N GLU A 14 13.28 -2.44 6.50
CA GLU A 14 13.22 -1.65 7.74
C GLU A 14 11.78 -1.49 8.21
N ALA A 15 10.84 -1.23 7.29
CA ALA A 15 9.42 -1.15 7.61
C ALA A 15 8.92 -2.48 8.21
N GLY A 16 9.31 -3.62 7.64
CA GLY A 16 8.96 -4.93 8.17
C GLY A 16 9.39 -5.14 9.62
N GLU A 17 10.62 -4.74 9.99
CA GLU A 17 11.08 -4.86 11.38
C GLU A 17 10.26 -3.99 12.35
N ILE A 18 9.85 -2.79 11.92
CA ILE A 18 8.96 -1.93 12.69
C ILE A 18 7.58 -2.59 12.84
N VAL A 19 7.04 -3.18 11.76
CA VAL A 19 5.77 -3.93 11.79
C VAL A 19 5.83 -5.07 12.79
N ALA A 20 6.87 -5.90 12.75
CA ALA A 20 7.05 -7.01 13.67
C ALA A 20 7.07 -6.53 15.14
N SER A 21 7.82 -5.46 15.41
CA SER A 21 7.91 -4.85 16.75
C SER A 21 6.57 -4.29 17.22
N ALA A 22 5.83 -3.61 16.34
CA ALA A 22 4.52 -3.04 16.65
C ALA A 22 3.48 -4.13 16.92
N ARG A 23 3.40 -5.14 16.05
CA ARG A 23 2.47 -6.26 16.17
C ARG A 23 2.71 -7.08 17.44
N ALA A 24 3.98 -7.28 17.82
CA ALA A 24 4.32 -7.98 19.07
C ALA A 24 3.84 -7.23 20.33
N LYS A 25 3.78 -5.89 20.30
CA LYS A 25 3.35 -5.05 21.44
C LYS A 25 1.84 -4.83 21.47
N ASN A 26 1.22 -4.77 20.29
CA ASN A 26 -0.22 -4.60 20.15
C ASN A 26 -0.72 -5.46 18.99
N PRO A 27 -1.21 -6.68 19.27
CA PRO A 27 -1.70 -7.60 18.25
C PRO A 27 -2.88 -7.06 17.43
N ASP A 28 -3.62 -6.07 17.95
CA ASP A 28 -4.85 -5.56 17.34
C ASP A 28 -4.65 -4.20 16.64
N ILE A 29 -3.44 -3.62 16.66
CA ILE A 29 -3.19 -2.33 16.01
C ILE A 29 -3.33 -2.46 14.48
N GLU A 30 -4.00 -1.52 13.84
CA GLU A 30 -4.04 -1.48 12.38
C GLU A 30 -2.67 -0.99 11.87
N ILE A 31 -2.06 -1.74 10.94
CA ILE A 31 -0.74 -1.42 10.38
C ILE A 31 -0.83 -1.37 8.85
N ILE A 32 -0.52 -0.21 8.29
CA ILE A 32 -0.42 0.02 6.85
C ILE A 32 1.02 0.43 6.54
N ALA A 33 1.66 -0.25 5.60
CA ALA A 33 3.05 0.01 5.23
C ALA A 33 3.22 0.23 3.73
N ARG A 34 4.28 0.93 3.35
CA ARG A 34 4.72 1.12 1.96
C ARG A 34 5.80 0.10 1.59
N ALA A 35 5.79 -0.34 0.34
CA ALA A 35 6.86 -1.12 -0.28
C ALA A 35 7.16 -0.62 -1.72
N HIS A 36 8.26 -1.10 -2.30
CA HIS A 36 8.67 -0.84 -3.68
C HIS A 36 8.82 -2.12 -4.51
N TYR A 37 9.02 -3.26 -3.87
CA TYR A 37 9.25 -4.54 -4.55
C TYR A 37 8.33 -5.64 -4.01
N ASP A 38 8.09 -6.68 -4.82
CA ASP A 38 7.20 -7.79 -4.46
C ASP A 38 7.70 -8.58 -3.25
N ASP A 39 9.03 -8.75 -3.13
CA ASP A 39 9.68 -9.41 -2.00
C ASP A 39 9.55 -8.58 -0.71
N GLU A 40 9.66 -7.25 -0.78
CA GLU A 40 9.36 -6.36 0.35
C GLU A 40 7.89 -6.45 0.77
N VAL A 41 6.95 -6.51 -0.19
CA VAL A 41 5.52 -6.70 0.12
C VAL A 41 5.31 -7.99 0.92
N ALA A 42 5.90 -9.10 0.45
CA ALA A 42 5.83 -10.37 1.15
C ALA A 42 6.46 -10.27 2.56
N TYR A 43 7.66 -9.71 2.65
CA TYR A 43 8.42 -9.57 3.90
C TYR A 43 7.66 -8.80 4.99
N ILE A 44 7.00 -7.70 4.61
CA ILE A 44 6.23 -6.86 5.52
C ILE A 44 4.90 -7.55 5.91
N THR A 45 4.23 -8.18 4.95
CA THR A 45 2.96 -8.88 5.17
C THR A 45 3.14 -10.05 6.14
N GLU A 46 4.19 -10.86 5.95
CA GLU A 46 4.53 -11.98 6.84
C GLU A 46 4.80 -11.55 8.28
N ARG A 47 5.24 -10.31 8.50
CA ARG A 47 5.49 -9.73 9.83
C ARG A 47 4.24 -9.16 10.49
N GLY A 48 3.10 -9.21 9.80
CA GLY A 48 1.80 -8.89 10.34
C GLY A 48 1.31 -7.49 10.01
N ALA A 49 1.70 -6.91 8.88
CA ALA A 49 1.00 -5.73 8.36
C ALA A 49 -0.41 -6.13 7.90
N ASN A 50 -1.40 -5.28 8.14
CA ASN A 50 -2.75 -5.51 7.64
C ASN A 50 -2.82 -5.22 6.13
N GLN A 51 -2.11 -4.17 5.71
CA GLN A 51 -2.04 -3.76 4.31
C GLN A 51 -0.64 -3.30 3.96
N VAL A 52 -0.22 -3.61 2.73
CA VAL A 52 1.03 -3.11 2.15
C VAL A 52 0.72 -2.49 0.79
N VAL A 53 1.08 -1.22 0.65
CA VAL A 53 0.88 -0.44 -0.57
C VAL A 53 2.21 -0.38 -1.34
N MET A 54 2.20 -0.88 -2.57
CA MET A 54 3.36 -0.83 -3.47
C MET A 54 3.15 0.26 -4.52
N GLY A 55 3.97 1.32 -4.49
CA GLY A 55 3.76 2.51 -5.31
C GLY A 55 3.66 2.22 -6.80
N GLU A 56 4.48 1.30 -7.31
CA GLU A 56 4.53 0.92 -8.72
C GLU A 56 3.24 0.23 -9.16
N ARG A 57 2.62 -0.60 -8.31
CA ARG A 57 1.31 -1.21 -8.58
C ARG A 57 0.20 -0.17 -8.60
N GLU A 58 0.24 0.79 -7.68
CA GLU A 58 -0.73 1.89 -7.62
C GLU A 58 -0.65 2.78 -8.87
N ILE A 59 0.57 3.08 -9.33
CA ILE A 59 0.82 3.83 -10.57
C ILE A 59 0.28 3.06 -11.77
N ALA A 60 0.60 1.76 -11.90
CA ALA A 60 0.12 0.94 -13.00
C ALA A 60 -1.41 0.82 -13.03
N ARG A 61 -2.05 0.66 -11.86
CA ARG A 61 -3.50 0.65 -11.74
C ARG A 61 -4.11 1.98 -12.19
N THR A 62 -3.54 3.11 -11.75
CA THR A 62 -3.98 4.44 -12.16
C THR A 62 -3.87 4.62 -13.68
N MET A 63 -2.78 4.16 -14.29
CA MET A 63 -2.61 4.20 -15.75
C MET A 63 -3.66 3.37 -16.48
N LEU A 64 -4.01 2.19 -15.96
CA LEU A 64 -5.05 1.34 -16.52
C LEU A 64 -6.44 2.00 -16.42
N GLU A 65 -6.78 2.56 -15.26
CA GLU A 65 -8.04 3.29 -15.05
C GLU A 65 -8.20 4.46 -16.04
N LEU A 66 -7.09 5.15 -16.36
CA LEU A 66 -7.06 6.23 -17.35
C LEU A 66 -7.23 5.74 -18.80
N LEU A 67 -6.83 4.50 -19.12
CA LEU A 67 -7.07 3.90 -20.43
C LEU A 67 -8.52 3.43 -20.59
N GLU A 68 -9.13 2.93 -19.52
CA GLU A 68 -10.49 2.39 -19.53
C GLU A 68 -11.57 3.47 -19.42
N THR A 69 -11.23 4.66 -18.90
CA THR A 69 -12.15 5.78 -18.82
C THR A 69 -12.02 6.65 -20.07
N PRO A 70 -13.01 6.66 -21.00
CA PRO A 70 -13.00 7.64 -22.08
C PRO A 70 -12.98 9.05 -21.48
N PRO A 71 -12.19 9.98 -22.03
CA PRO A 71 -12.13 11.33 -21.50
C PRO A 71 -13.55 11.91 -21.43
N ALA A 72 -13.91 12.44 -20.25
CA ALA A 72 -15.18 13.14 -20.04
C ALA A 72 -15.18 14.41 -20.91
N GLY A 73 -15.52 14.27 -22.19
CA GLY A 73 -15.36 15.37 -23.16
C GLY A 73 -15.82 15.12 -24.59
N GLU A 74 -16.12 13.89 -25.03
CA GLU A 74 -16.77 13.66 -26.32
C GLU A 74 -18.17 13.07 -26.15
N VAL A 75 -19.07 13.88 -25.57
CA VAL A 75 -20.48 13.80 -25.97
C VAL A 75 -20.58 14.42 -27.36
N VAL A 76 -20.41 13.61 -28.40
CA VAL A 76 -20.77 14.01 -29.76
C VAL A 76 -22.29 14.13 -29.82
N THR A 77 -22.81 15.34 -29.65
CA THR A 77 -24.21 15.65 -29.97
C THR A 77 -24.35 15.56 -31.49
N GLY A 78 -24.87 14.42 -31.95
CA GLY A 78 -25.55 14.33 -33.24
C GLY A 78 -26.94 14.93 -33.19
#